data_AF-A0A357EXT2-F1
#
_entry.id   AF-A0A357EXT2-F1
#
_cell.length_a   1.000
_cell.length_b   1.000
_cell.length_c   1.000
_cell.angle_alpha   90.00
_cell.angle_beta   90.00
_cell.angle_gamma   90.00
#
_symmetry.space_group_name_H-M   'P 1'
#
loop_
_entity.id
_entity.type
_entity.pdbx_description
1 polymer ?
#
loop_
_entity_poly.entity_id
_entity_poly.type
_entity_poly.pdbx_seq_one_letter_code
_entity_poly.pdbx_strand_id
1 'polypeptide(L)'
;MTLADIHAFGVEILFNQLEKDGWVIEWADALADIRQGPQLCASKDGRKAHFVVRTDTYPNRGRFDEGQDVFEKLIEDAAEKNADCYFASIGIANADGTSDEEMSVPRRGAPFHIEFDGLIKMELPPGG
;
A
#
# COMPACT_ATOMS: atom_id res chain seq x y z
N MET A 1 -7.64 0.15 16.83
CA MET A 1 -6.45 -0.39 16.14
C MET A 1 -5.34 0.64 16.29
N THR A 2 -4.10 0.23 16.51
CA THR A 2 -2.93 1.13 16.46
C THR A 2 -2.63 1.53 15.01
N LEU A 3 -1.79 2.56 14.80
CA LEU A 3 -1.34 2.91 13.44
C LEU A 3 -0.64 1.73 12.73
N ALA A 4 0.12 0.92 13.48
CA ALA A 4 0.74 -0.29 12.96
C ALA A 4 -0.30 -1.33 12.56
N ASP A 5 -1.36 -1.51 13.35
CA ASP A 5 -2.46 -2.43 13.00
C ASP A 5 -3.22 -1.94 11.76
N ILE A 6 -3.44 -0.64 11.62
CA ILE A 6 -4.11 -0.03 10.46
C ILE A 6 -3.26 -0.23 9.21
N HIS A 7 -1.95 0.02 9.31
CA HIS A 7 -1.01 -0.21 8.21
C HIS A 7 -0.96 -1.69 7.80
N ALA A 8 -0.81 -2.60 8.76
CA ALA A 8 -0.80 -4.03 8.49
C ALA A 8 -2.09 -4.49 7.80
N PHE A 9 -3.23 -3.96 8.23
CA PHE A 9 -4.51 -4.24 7.59
C PHE A 9 -4.57 -3.72 6.15
N GLY A 10 -4.01 -2.55 5.86
CA GLY A 10 -3.88 -2.06 4.48
C GLY A 10 -3.00 -2.96 3.61
N VAL A 11 -1.89 -3.47 4.15
CA VAL A 11 -1.02 -4.43 3.44
C VAL A 11 -1.78 -5.74 3.15
N GLU A 12 -2.55 -6.26 4.11
CA GLU A 12 -3.41 -7.44 3.90
C GLU A 12 -4.50 -7.21 2.84
N ILE A 13 -5.11 -6.02 2.81
CA ILE A 13 -6.08 -5.65 1.78
C ILE A 13 -5.43 -5.70 0.39
N LEU A 14 -4.26 -5.07 0.23
CA LEU A 14 -3.55 -5.07 -1.03
C LEU A 14 -3.14 -6.47 -1.45
N PHE A 15 -2.63 -7.29 -0.52
CA PHE A 15 -2.27 -8.69 -0.76
C PHE A 15 -3.44 -9.44 -1.41
N ASN A 16 -4.63 -9.40 -0.78
CA ASN A 16 -5.82 -10.10 -1.27
C ASN A 16 -6.29 -9.55 -2.63
N GLN A 17 -6.15 -8.25 -2.87
CA GLN A 17 -6.51 -7.63 -4.15
C GLN A 17 -5.56 -8.08 -5.26
N LEU A 18 -4.26 -8.08 -5.01
CA LEU A 18 -3.23 -8.51 -5.96
C LEU A 18 -3.42 -9.98 -6.35
N GLU A 19 -3.70 -10.87 -5.39
CA GLU A 19 -4.00 -12.28 -5.69
C GLU A 19 -5.23 -12.44 -6.60
N LYS A 20 -6.31 -11.69 -6.31
CA LYS A 20 -7.53 -11.70 -7.16
C LYS A 20 -7.25 -11.17 -8.56
N ASP A 21 -6.35 -10.19 -8.68
CA ASP A 21 -5.93 -9.61 -9.95
C ASP A 21 -4.92 -10.50 -10.69
N GLY A 22 -4.57 -11.67 -10.14
CA GLY A 22 -3.70 -12.66 -10.77
C GLY A 22 -2.20 -12.40 -10.60
N TRP A 23 -1.82 -11.59 -9.61
CA TRP A 23 -0.42 -11.47 -9.19
C TRP A 23 -0.05 -12.66 -8.30
N VAL A 24 1.19 -13.13 -8.46
CA VAL A 24 1.81 -14.15 -7.60
C VAL A 24 2.63 -13.43 -6.55
N ILE A 25 2.16 -13.45 -5.30
CA ILE A 25 2.89 -12.83 -4.19
C ILE A 25 4.15 -13.65 -3.88
N GLU A 26 5.32 -13.01 -3.93
CA GLU A 26 6.59 -13.64 -3.56
C GLU A 26 6.81 -13.55 -2.05
N TRP A 27 6.55 -12.38 -1.48
CA TRP A 27 6.59 -12.14 -0.04
C TRP A 27 5.78 -10.88 0.33
N ALA A 28 5.35 -10.82 1.59
CA ALA A 28 4.69 -9.67 2.19
C ALA A 28 5.22 -9.49 3.63
N ASP A 29 5.57 -8.26 3.99
CA ASP A 29 5.97 -7.89 5.34
C ASP A 29 5.26 -6.60 5.76
N ALA A 30 4.19 -6.78 6.51
CA ALA A 30 3.37 -5.71 7.07
C ALA A 30 4.08 -4.89 8.16
N LEU A 31 5.23 -5.37 8.67
CA LEU A 31 6.04 -4.69 9.68
C LEU A 31 7.29 -4.05 9.09
N ALA A 32 7.49 -4.16 7.77
CA ALA A 32 8.61 -3.55 7.08
C ALA A 32 8.62 -2.02 7.29
N ASP A 33 9.80 -1.45 7.52
CA ASP A 33 9.95 0.00 7.66
C ASP A 33 9.56 0.68 6.34
N ILE A 34 8.51 1.50 6.43
CA ILE A 34 7.92 2.25 5.34
C ILE A 34 8.94 3.12 4.58
N ARG A 35 10.05 3.52 5.22
CA ARG A 35 11.12 4.33 4.63
C ARG A 35 12.26 3.53 4.00
N GLN A 36 12.34 2.23 4.26
CA GLN A 36 13.49 1.41 3.88
C GLN A 36 13.21 0.47 2.73
N GLY A 37 11.94 0.13 2.48
CA GLY A 37 11.61 -0.79 1.41
C GLY A 37 10.11 -0.96 1.18
N PRO A 38 9.76 -1.78 0.19
CA PRO A 38 8.37 -2.13 -0.07
C PRO A 38 7.83 -3.03 1.05
N GLN A 39 6.50 -3.04 1.19
CA GLN A 39 5.79 -3.93 2.10
C GLN A 39 5.44 -5.26 1.42
N LEU A 40 5.45 -5.29 0.09
CA LEU A 40 5.03 -6.45 -0.68
C LEU A 40 5.83 -6.57 -1.97
N CYS A 41 6.18 -7.79 -2.36
CA CYS A 41 6.71 -8.10 -3.67
C CYS A 41 5.83 -9.14 -4.33
N ALA A 42 5.43 -8.88 -5.57
CA ALA A 42 4.67 -9.83 -6.36
C ALA A 42 5.20 -9.86 -7.80
N SER A 43 4.85 -10.92 -8.52
CA SER A 43 5.16 -11.04 -9.94
C SER A 43 3.91 -11.33 -10.75
N LYS A 44 3.85 -10.77 -11.96
CA LYS A 44 2.78 -11.03 -12.92
C LYS A 44 3.33 -10.93 -14.32
N ASP A 45 2.94 -11.86 -15.19
CA ASP A 45 3.38 -11.92 -16.58
C ASP A 45 4.91 -11.83 -16.77
N GLY A 46 5.66 -12.44 -15.84
CA GLY A 46 7.13 -12.46 -15.86
C GLY A 46 7.81 -11.17 -15.40
N ARG A 47 7.05 -10.18 -14.92
CA ARG A 47 7.58 -8.94 -14.31
C ARG A 47 7.42 -8.97 -12.81
N LYS A 48 8.46 -8.53 -12.09
CA LYS A 48 8.41 -8.31 -10.64
C LYS A 48 7.96 -6.89 -10.35
N ALA A 49 7.24 -6.74 -9.24
CA ALA A 49 6.72 -5.48 -8.77
C ALA A 49 6.87 -5.39 -7.25
N HIS A 50 7.39 -4.27 -6.81
CA HIS A 50 7.47 -3.85 -5.42
C HIS A 50 6.31 -2.91 -5.12
N PHE A 51 5.61 -3.18 -4.02
CA PHE A 51 4.46 -2.39 -3.60
C PHE A 51 4.78 -1.68 -2.30
N VAL A 52 4.72 -0.36 -2.37
CA VAL A 52 4.87 0.56 -1.25
C VAL A 52 3.46 0.94 -0.80
N VAL A 53 3.09 0.54 0.42
CA VAL A 53 1.73 0.71 0.94
C VAL A 53 1.71 1.85 1.93
N ARG A 54 0.75 2.75 1.79
CA ARG A 54 0.40 3.71 2.84
C ARG A 54 -1.07 3.58 3.14
N THR A 55 -1.38 3.62 4.42
CA THR A 55 -2.73 3.38 4.89
C THR A 55 -3.10 4.39 5.95
N ASP A 56 -4.27 4.98 5.79
CA ASP A 56 -4.87 5.85 6.79
C ASP A 56 -6.38 5.59 6.87
N THR A 57 -7.03 6.15 7.89
CA THR A 57 -8.46 6.04 8.10
C THR A 57 -9.19 7.29 7.61
N TYR A 58 -10.45 7.12 7.18
CA TYR A 58 -11.33 8.23 6.80
C TYR A 58 -11.31 9.38 7.83
N PRO A 59 -11.33 10.65 7.39
CA PRO A 59 -11.42 11.14 6.00
C PRO A 59 -10.08 11.17 5.25
N ASN A 60 -9.01 10.71 5.88
CA ASN A 60 -7.69 10.68 5.27
C ASN A 60 -7.47 9.38 4.49
N ARG A 61 -6.43 9.41 3.65
CA ARG A 61 -5.90 8.25 2.94
C ARG A 61 -4.41 8.20 3.17
N GLY A 62 -3.80 7.03 3.02
CA GLY A 62 -2.36 6.89 3.14
C GLY A 62 -1.62 7.83 2.18
N ARG A 63 -0.89 8.79 2.73
CA ARG A 63 -0.06 9.73 1.97
C ARG A 63 1.41 9.33 2.04
N PHE A 64 2.14 9.72 1.02
CA PHE A 64 3.59 9.60 0.99
C PHE A 64 4.18 10.93 1.47
N ASP A 65 4.60 10.98 2.73
CA ASP A 65 5.09 12.20 3.41
C ASP A 65 6.57 12.09 3.80
N GLU A 66 7.26 11.02 3.39
CA GLU A 66 8.64 10.73 3.78
C GLU A 66 9.69 11.53 2.99
N GLY A 67 9.25 12.27 1.96
CA GLY A 67 10.09 13.15 1.16
C GLY A 67 10.64 12.50 -0.10
N GLN A 68 11.23 13.33 -0.95
CA GLN A 68 11.74 12.94 -2.27
C GLN A 68 12.86 11.90 -2.17
N ASP A 69 13.80 12.05 -1.22
CA ASP A 69 14.92 11.10 -1.05
C ASP A 69 14.45 9.66 -0.82
N VAL A 70 13.37 9.47 -0.05
CA VAL A 70 12.79 8.14 0.20
C VAL A 70 12.08 7.62 -1.04
N PHE A 71 11.38 8.49 -1.77
CA PHE A 71 10.74 8.14 -3.03
C PHE A 71 11.75 7.64 -4.06
N GLU A 72 12.84 8.39 -4.27
CA GLU A 72 13.93 8.03 -5.19
C GLU A 72 14.59 6.72 -4.77
N LYS A 73 14.94 6.58 -3.49
CA LYS A 73 15.53 5.35 -2.95
C LYS A 73 14.66 4.12 -3.23
N LEU A 74 13.35 4.19 -3.01
CA LEU A 74 12.45 3.06 -3.24
C LEU A 74 12.36 2.66 -4.72
N ILE A 75 12.45 3.63 -5.64
CA ILE A 75 12.50 3.37 -7.07
C ILE A 75 13.83 2.72 -7.46
N GLU A 76 14.95 3.29 -6.98
CA GLU A 76 16.29 2.75 -7.22
C GLU A 76 16.39 1.31 -6.69
N ASP A 77 15.91 1.07 -5.47
CA ASP A 77 15.89 -0.25 -4.83
C ASP A 77 15.11 -1.28 -5.65
N ALA A 78 13.98 -0.88 -6.24
CA ALA A 78 13.19 -1.73 -7.13
C ALA A 78 13.92 -1.96 -8.47
N ALA A 79 14.49 -0.92 -9.07
CA ALA A 79 15.22 -0.99 -10.33
C ALA A 79 16.45 -1.91 -10.23
N GLU A 80 17.23 -1.82 -9.15
CA GLU A 80 18.36 -2.71 -8.87
C GLU A 80 17.96 -4.19 -8.82
N LYS A 81 16.73 -4.47 -8.38
CA LYS A 81 16.15 -5.81 -8.26
C LYS A 81 15.34 -6.22 -9.50
N ASN A 82 15.43 -5.42 -10.57
CA ASN A 82 14.72 -5.60 -11.84
C ASN A 82 13.19 -5.73 -11.64
N ALA A 83 12.65 -4.93 -10.72
CA ALA A 83 11.25 -4.85 -10.38
C ALA A 83 10.70 -3.45 -10.68
N ASP A 84 9.43 -3.37 -11.06
CA ASP A 84 8.68 -2.11 -11.10
C ASP A 84 8.36 -1.67 -9.66
N CYS A 85 8.28 -0.35 -9.40
CA CYS A 85 7.86 0.18 -8.11
C CYS A 85 6.46 0.77 -8.22
N TYR A 86 5.55 0.34 -7.35
CA TYR A 86 4.17 0.83 -7.29
C TYR A 86 3.85 1.36 -5.89
N PHE A 87 3.17 2.50 -5.85
CA PHE A 87 2.61 3.08 -4.66
C PHE A 87 1.11 2.76 -4.56
N ALA A 88 0.70 2.27 -3.40
CA ALA A 88 -0.67 1.96 -3.03
C ALA A 88 -1.12 2.86 -1.89
N SER A 89 -1.99 3.82 -2.21
CA SER A 89 -2.69 4.64 -1.20
C SER A 89 -4.00 3.97 -0.83
N ILE A 90 -4.15 3.63 0.45
CA ILE A 90 -5.32 2.93 0.98
C ILE A 90 -5.98 3.81 2.04
N GLY A 91 -7.27 4.10 1.85
CA GLY A 91 -8.17 4.66 2.84
C GLY A 91 -9.08 3.57 3.40
N ILE A 92 -9.09 3.39 4.72
CA ILE A 92 -10.02 2.48 5.40
C ILE A 92 -11.17 3.29 5.99
N ALA A 93 -12.40 2.96 5.59
CA ALA A 93 -13.63 3.44 6.21
C ALA A 93 -14.47 2.24 6.70
N ASN A 94 -15.09 2.31 7.88
CA ASN A 94 -16.11 1.33 8.23
C ASN A 94 -17.38 1.55 7.41
N ALA A 95 -17.96 0.49 6.89
CA ALA A 95 -19.21 0.56 6.13
C ALA A 95 -20.47 0.60 7.03
N ASP A 96 -20.35 0.29 8.32
CA ASP A 96 -21.47 0.34 9.29
C ASP A 96 -21.60 1.69 10.00
N GLY A 97 -20.70 2.65 9.74
CA GLY A 97 -20.72 3.95 10.41
C GLY A 97 -21.75 4.89 9.80
N THR A 98 -22.70 5.37 10.62
CA THR A 98 -23.66 6.40 10.21
C THR A 98 -23.19 7.82 10.53
N SER A 99 -22.02 7.94 11.17
CA SER A 99 -21.32 9.20 11.49
C SER A 99 -19.81 9.08 11.24
N ASP A 100 -19.13 10.21 11.05
CA ASP A 100 -17.67 10.29 10.80
C ASP A 100 -16.83 9.61 11.92
N GLU A 101 -17.31 9.64 13.17
CA GLU A 101 -16.68 8.93 14.30
C GLU A 101 -16.83 7.41 14.21
N GLU A 102 -17.93 6.90 13.65
CA GLU A 102 -18.13 5.46 13.48
C GLU A 102 -17.40 4.93 12.25
N MET A 103 -17.25 5.74 11.20
CA MET A 103 -16.50 5.39 9.98
C MET A 103 -14.98 5.29 10.20
N SER A 104 -14.44 5.92 11.25
CA SER A 104 -13.00 6.02 11.52
C SER A 104 -12.42 4.94 12.46
N VAL A 105 -13.24 4.04 13.02
CA VAL A 105 -12.80 3.05 14.03
C VAL A 105 -12.84 1.62 13.49
N PRO A 106 -11.82 1.11 12.77
CA PRO A 106 -11.94 -0.17 12.10
C PRO A 106 -12.29 -1.33 13.07
N ARG A 107 -13.46 -1.98 12.87
CA ARG A 107 -13.95 -3.08 13.72
C ARG A 107 -13.80 -4.43 13.01
N ARG A 108 -12.93 -5.32 13.51
CA ARG A 108 -12.80 -6.69 13.00
C ARG A 108 -14.17 -7.39 12.97
N GLY A 109 -14.64 -7.77 11.77
CA GLY A 109 -15.90 -8.49 11.57
C GLY A 109 -17.07 -7.65 11.03
N ALA A 110 -16.90 -6.34 10.84
CA ALA A 110 -17.86 -5.47 10.15
C ALA A 110 -17.49 -5.31 8.67
N PRO A 111 -18.44 -4.99 7.77
CA PRO A 111 -18.11 -4.58 6.41
C PRO A 111 -17.29 -3.28 6.43
N PHE A 112 -16.25 -3.22 5.59
CA PHE A 112 -15.41 -2.04 5.39
C PHE A 112 -15.59 -1.51 3.97
N HIS A 113 -15.59 -0.19 3.83
CA HIS A 113 -15.41 0.46 2.54
C HIS A 113 -13.92 0.75 2.36
N ILE A 114 -13.34 0.17 1.32
CA ILE A 114 -11.93 0.34 0.98
C ILE A 114 -11.89 1.38 -0.13
N GLU A 115 -11.35 2.56 0.16
CA GLU A 115 -11.01 3.53 -0.86
C GLU A 115 -9.57 3.26 -1.31
N PHE A 116 -9.45 2.61 -2.46
CA PHE A 116 -8.18 2.35 -3.12
C PHE A 116 -8.11 3.16 -4.42
N ASP A 117 -7.21 4.14 -4.49
CA ASP A 117 -7.02 4.99 -5.68
C ASP A 117 -6.30 4.27 -6.83
N GLY A 118 -5.98 2.98 -6.66
CA GLY A 118 -5.22 2.21 -7.62
C GLY A 118 -3.74 2.15 -7.30
N LEU A 119 -3.02 1.47 -8.19
CA LEU A 119 -1.56 1.37 -8.16
C LEU A 119 -0.95 2.49 -8.98
N ILE A 120 -0.25 3.41 -8.32
CA ILE A 120 0.49 4.46 -9.00
C ILE A 120 1.90 3.95 -9.25
N LYS A 121 2.29 3.83 -10.53
CA LYS A 121 3.67 3.46 -10.85
C LYS A 121 4.61 4.61 -10.46
N MET A 122 5.60 4.29 -9.64
CA MET A 122 6.65 5.22 -9.22
C MET A 122 7.78 5.14 -10.25
N GLU A 123 8.02 6.23 -10.97
CA GLU A 123 9.10 6.34 -11.94
C GLU A 123 9.82 7.67 -11.75
N LEU A 124 11.15 7.65 -11.87
CA LEU A 124 11.92 8.88 -11.96
C LEU A 124 11.69 9.48 -13.35
N PRO A 125 11.60 10.82 -13.47
CA PRO A 125 11.54 11.45 -14.78
C PRO A 125 12.78 11.01 -15.60
N PRO A 126 12.61 10.69 -16.90
CA PRO A 126 13.75 10.39 -17.75
C PRO A 126 14.70 11.59 -17.68
N GLY A 127 15.92 11.36 -17.19
CA GLY A 127 16.90 12.40 -16.93
C GLY A 127 17.08 13.33 -18.13
N GLY A 128 17.03 14.64 -17.86
CA GLY A 128 17.42 15.69 -18.80
C GLY A 128 18.92 15.90 -18.84
#